data_AF-A0A836QGI7-F1
#
_entry.id   AF-A0A836QGI7-F1
#
_cell.length_a   1.000
_cell.length_b   1.000
_cell.length_c   1.000
_cell.angle_alpha   90.00
_cell.angle_beta   90.00
_cell.angle_gamma   90.00
#
_symmetry.space_group_name_H-M   'P 1'
#
loop_
_entity.id
_entity.type
_entity.pdbx_description
1 polymer ?
#
loop_
_entity_poly.entity_id
_entity_poly.type
_entity_poly.pdbx_seq_one_letter_code
_entity_poly.pdbx_strand_id
1 'polypeptide(L)'
;MQKRADTAGHGLAEELASEIATIPCINSHSHICPEAERLANPLDALLFFQHAYPRADLASAGMSPTDMELAFDPEQPLHERWGVFEPYWRWTRTTGYSQCILTGFRDLLGFDELTADTVGPLSQAAREFIAPGFYRQVLRHRAGIEVSVVNMEDLVEVDRELFLPLPRLNRFSMLKSVDQINAIERDYGVA
;
A
#
# COMPACT_ATOMS: atom_id res chain seq x y z
N MET A 1 -21.97 -37.81 37.64
CA MET A 1 -21.42 -36.44 37.47
C MET A 1 -21.39 -36.15 35.98
N GLN A 2 -22.27 -35.24 35.55
CA GLN A 2 -22.49 -34.87 34.16
C GLN A 2 -21.21 -34.22 33.58
N LYS A 3 -20.73 -34.73 32.44
CA LYS A 3 -19.74 -34.04 31.60
C LYS A 3 -20.30 -32.65 31.26
N ARG A 4 -19.63 -31.58 31.70
CA ARG A 4 -19.87 -30.26 31.12
C ARG A 4 -19.42 -30.33 29.66
N ALA A 5 -20.35 -30.01 28.77
CA ALA A 5 -20.06 -29.82 27.37
C ALA A 5 -19.14 -28.60 27.24
N ASP A 6 -17.94 -28.81 26.72
CA ASP A 6 -17.13 -27.75 26.12
C ASP A 6 -17.91 -27.21 24.93
N THR A 7 -18.70 -26.16 25.14
CA THR A 7 -18.97 -25.19 24.08
C THR A 7 -17.67 -24.45 23.85
N ALA A 8 -17.02 -24.73 22.71
CA ALA A 8 -15.82 -24.07 22.24
C ALA A 8 -16.10 -22.56 22.07
N GLY A 9 -15.96 -21.81 23.17
CA GLY A 9 -16.00 -20.37 23.20
C GLY A 9 -14.65 -19.85 22.74
N HIS A 10 -14.68 -18.98 21.75
CA HIS A 10 -13.55 -18.16 21.35
C HIS A 10 -12.91 -17.53 22.60
N GLY A 11 -11.58 -17.50 22.69
CA GLY A 11 -10.91 -16.89 23.85
C GLY A 11 -11.29 -15.41 23.97
N LEU A 12 -11.21 -14.80 25.17
CA LEU A 12 -11.55 -13.37 25.38
C LEU A 12 -10.94 -12.43 24.32
N ALA A 13 -9.71 -12.71 23.87
CA ALA A 13 -9.05 -11.94 22.82
C ALA A 13 -9.77 -12.01 21.46
N GLU A 14 -10.28 -13.19 21.10
CA GLU A 14 -11.04 -13.42 19.86
C GLU A 14 -12.42 -12.74 19.94
N GLU A 15 -13.08 -12.81 21.10
CA GLU A 15 -14.34 -12.08 21.35
C GLU A 15 -14.15 -10.56 21.21
N LEU A 16 -13.12 -10.00 21.87
CA LEU A 16 -12.80 -8.57 21.75
C LEU A 16 -12.44 -8.17 20.33
N ALA A 17 -11.65 -8.97 19.62
CA ALA A 17 -11.27 -8.70 18.24
C ALA A 17 -12.50 -8.70 17.31
N SER A 18 -13.43 -9.65 17.50
CA SER A 18 -14.68 -9.73 16.74
C SER A 18 -15.54 -8.49 16.97
N GLU A 19 -15.71 -8.04 18.21
CA GLU A 19 -16.48 -6.83 18.52
C GLU A 19 -15.82 -5.56 17.96
N ILE A 20 -14.50 -5.41 18.12
CA ILE A 20 -13.75 -4.26 17.58
C ILE A 20 -13.83 -4.20 16.05
N ALA A 21 -13.81 -5.35 15.37
CA ALA A 21 -13.90 -5.43 13.92
C ALA A 21 -15.24 -4.93 13.36
N THR A 22 -16.29 -4.80 14.18
CA THR A 22 -17.57 -4.21 13.77
C THR A 22 -17.57 -2.68 13.78
N ILE A 23 -16.58 -2.06 14.44
CA ILE A 23 -16.50 -0.60 14.59
C ILE A 23 -16.04 0.01 13.26
N PRO A 24 -16.80 0.96 12.68
CA PRO A 24 -16.38 1.62 11.45
C PRO A 24 -15.05 2.37 11.63
N CYS A 25 -14.11 2.16 10.71
CA CYS A 25 -12.77 2.72 10.80
C CYS A 25 -12.69 4.10 10.12
N ILE A 26 -12.10 5.07 10.82
CA ILE A 26 -11.70 6.34 10.22
C ILE A 26 -10.18 6.31 10.11
N ASN A 27 -9.66 6.27 8.88
CA ASN A 27 -8.23 6.34 8.67
C ASN A 27 -7.78 7.79 8.74
N SER A 28 -7.11 8.16 9.84
CA SER A 28 -6.74 9.54 10.14
C SER A 28 -5.58 10.08 9.30
N HIS A 29 -4.83 9.23 8.59
CA HIS A 29 -3.71 9.66 7.76
C HIS A 29 -3.36 8.63 6.67
N SER A 30 -3.34 9.06 5.41
CA SER A 30 -2.78 8.28 4.31
C SER A 30 -2.09 9.15 3.27
N HIS A 31 -1.30 8.49 2.42
CA HIS A 31 -0.68 9.05 1.22
C HIS A 31 -1.15 8.30 -0.03
N ILE A 32 -2.40 7.87 -0.05
CA ILE A 32 -2.98 7.16 -1.20
C ILE A 32 -3.09 8.15 -2.37
N CYS A 33 -2.59 7.75 -3.54
CA CYS A 33 -2.74 8.54 -4.77
C CYS A 33 -4.20 8.52 -5.28
N PRO A 34 -4.61 9.50 -6.10
CA PRO A 34 -5.91 9.47 -6.74
C PRO A 34 -6.13 8.20 -7.56
N GLU A 35 -7.38 7.73 -7.65
CA GLU A 35 -7.70 6.48 -8.35
C GLU A 35 -7.27 6.51 -9.82
N ALA A 36 -7.47 7.65 -10.48
CA ALA A 36 -7.05 7.85 -11.86
C ALA A 36 -5.53 7.65 -12.05
N GLU A 37 -4.72 8.08 -11.08
CA GLU A 37 -3.27 7.88 -11.11
C GLU A 37 -2.93 6.40 -10.94
N ARG A 38 -3.61 5.68 -10.02
CA ARG A 38 -3.42 4.24 -9.88
C ARG A 38 -3.79 3.48 -11.15
N LEU A 39 -4.93 3.83 -11.76
CA LEU A 39 -5.41 3.18 -12.99
C LEU A 39 -4.48 3.41 -14.17
N ALA A 40 -3.83 4.59 -14.23
CA ALA A 40 -2.83 4.90 -15.25
C ALA A 40 -1.48 4.20 -15.01
N ASN A 41 -1.20 3.77 -13.78
CA ASN A 41 0.07 3.15 -13.38
C ASN A 41 -0.19 1.77 -12.75
N PRO A 42 -0.52 0.75 -13.57
CA PRO A 42 -0.83 -0.58 -13.09
C PRO A 42 0.38 -1.21 -12.39
N LEU A 43 0.11 -1.90 -11.28
CA LEU A 43 1.14 -2.61 -10.53
C LEU A 43 1.21 -4.07 -10.95
N ASP A 44 2.42 -4.60 -11.02
CA ASP A 44 2.68 -6.03 -10.92
C ASP A 44 3.04 -6.43 -9.48
N ALA A 45 3.23 -7.74 -9.26
CA ALA A 45 3.53 -8.31 -7.95
C ALA A 45 4.76 -7.68 -7.25
N LEU A 46 5.78 -7.30 -8.02
CA LEU A 46 7.04 -6.77 -7.46
C LEU A 46 6.91 -5.29 -7.11
N LEU A 47 6.16 -4.52 -7.89
CA LEU A 47 6.03 -3.08 -7.66
C LEU A 47 5.33 -2.73 -6.33
N PHE A 48 4.63 -3.68 -5.68
CA PHE A 48 4.15 -3.47 -4.30
C PHE A 48 5.29 -3.31 -3.28
N PHE A 49 6.49 -3.81 -3.58
CA PHE A 49 7.67 -3.70 -2.72
C PHE A 49 8.55 -2.47 -3.02
N GLN A 50 8.18 -1.65 -4.00
CA GLN A 50 8.94 -0.46 -4.36
C GLN A 50 8.83 0.66 -3.30
N HIS A 51 7.81 0.60 -2.45
CA HIS A 51 7.59 1.60 -1.39
C HIS A 51 8.79 1.65 -0.42
N ALA A 52 9.05 2.83 0.16
CA ALA A 52 10.27 3.10 0.92
C ALA A 52 10.57 2.06 2.02
N TYR A 53 9.55 1.52 2.69
CA TYR A 53 9.72 0.54 3.76
C TYR A 53 10.15 -0.86 3.25
N PRO A 54 9.38 -1.57 2.39
CA PRO A 54 9.88 -2.83 1.83
C PRO A 54 11.19 -2.67 1.03
N ARG A 55 11.36 -1.53 0.34
CA ARG A 55 12.62 -1.20 -0.35
C ARG A 55 13.80 -1.12 0.63
N ALA A 56 13.61 -0.54 1.82
CA ALA A 56 14.62 -0.49 2.86
C ALA A 56 14.94 -1.88 3.45
N ASP A 57 13.96 -2.77 3.57
CA ASP A 57 14.20 -4.16 3.98
C ASP A 57 15.10 -4.88 2.96
N LEU A 58 14.82 -4.72 1.67
CA LEU A 58 15.63 -5.31 0.58
C LEU A 58 17.06 -4.75 0.56
N ALA A 59 17.22 -3.44 0.72
CA ALA A 59 18.54 -2.83 0.85
C ALA A 59 19.30 -3.36 2.08
N SER A 60 18.61 -3.52 3.21
CA SER A 60 19.19 -4.07 4.45
C SER A 60 19.57 -5.55 4.32
N ALA A 61 18.88 -6.29 3.46
CA ALA A 61 19.24 -7.66 3.07
C ALA A 61 20.41 -7.72 2.07
N GLY A 62 20.96 -6.57 1.66
CA GLY A 62 22.13 -6.46 0.79
C GLY A 62 21.82 -6.29 -0.70
N MET A 63 20.58 -5.96 -1.08
CA MET A 63 20.25 -5.66 -2.48
C MET A 63 20.96 -4.38 -2.93
N SER A 64 21.73 -4.47 -4.02
CA SER A 64 22.44 -3.30 -4.56
C SER A 64 21.47 -2.31 -5.22
N PRO A 65 21.83 -1.01 -5.36
CA PRO A 65 21.00 -0.04 -6.07
C PRO A 65 20.68 -0.48 -7.50
N THR A 66 21.63 -1.07 -8.22
CA THR A 66 21.47 -1.56 -9.60
C THR A 66 20.48 -2.73 -9.66
N ASP A 67 20.60 -3.69 -8.75
CA ASP A 67 19.66 -4.82 -8.66
C ASP A 67 18.25 -4.35 -8.32
N MET A 68 18.16 -3.34 -7.46
CA MET A 68 16.90 -2.75 -7.04
C MET A 68 16.22 -1.95 -8.15
N GLU A 69 16.99 -1.23 -8.97
CA GLU A 69 16.48 -0.59 -10.19
C GLU A 69 15.94 -1.63 -11.16
N LEU A 70 16.71 -2.70 -11.43
CA LEU A 70 16.28 -3.78 -12.30
C LEU A 70 15.02 -4.50 -11.79
N ALA A 71 14.96 -4.85 -10.50
CA ALA A 71 13.81 -5.56 -9.92
C ALA A 71 12.49 -4.78 -10.06
N PHE A 72 12.55 -3.46 -10.01
CA PHE A 72 11.38 -2.56 -10.08
C PHE A 72 11.22 -1.84 -11.42
N ASP A 73 11.98 -2.20 -12.45
CA ASP A 73 11.80 -1.67 -13.80
C ASP A 73 10.69 -2.44 -14.55
N PRO A 74 9.50 -1.86 -14.77
CA PRO A 74 8.40 -2.55 -15.44
C PRO A 74 8.68 -2.87 -16.92
N GLU A 75 9.67 -2.23 -17.54
CA GLU A 75 10.03 -2.46 -18.94
C GLU A 75 10.84 -3.74 -19.13
N GLN A 76 11.39 -4.31 -18.06
CA GLN A 76 12.14 -5.58 -18.11
C GLN A 76 11.23 -6.79 -17.96
N PRO A 77 11.60 -7.95 -18.55
CA PRO A 77 10.82 -9.17 -18.40
C PRO A 77 10.67 -9.59 -16.94
N LEU A 78 9.44 -9.92 -16.52
CA LEU A 78 9.13 -10.28 -15.13
C LEU A 78 10.02 -11.39 -14.57
N HIS A 79 10.39 -12.37 -15.39
CA HIS A 79 11.25 -13.48 -14.96
C HIS A 79 12.69 -13.04 -14.65
N GLU A 80 13.23 -12.05 -15.36
CA GLU A 80 14.56 -11.49 -15.10
C GLU A 80 14.53 -10.66 -13.81
N ARG A 81 13.50 -9.84 -13.66
CA ARG A 81 13.25 -9.05 -12.44
C ARG A 81 13.09 -9.93 -11.21
N TRP A 82 12.31 -11.01 -11.34
CA TRP A 82 12.16 -12.01 -10.29
C TRP A 82 13.49 -12.65 -9.92
N GLY A 83 14.31 -13.03 -10.90
CA GLY A 83 15.61 -13.67 -10.66
C GLY A 83 16.55 -12.81 -9.80
N VAL A 84 16.49 -11.49 -9.95
CA VAL A 84 17.26 -10.54 -9.13
C VAL A 84 16.59 -10.25 -7.79
N PHE A 85 15.26 -10.22 -7.73
CA PHE A 85 14.50 -9.96 -6.52
C PHE A 85 14.52 -11.13 -5.52
N GLU A 86 14.38 -12.36 -6.00
CA GLU A 86 14.16 -13.57 -5.20
C GLU A 86 15.22 -13.82 -4.12
N PRO A 87 16.54 -13.67 -4.37
CA PRO A 87 17.55 -13.93 -3.35
C PRO A 87 17.36 -13.09 -2.09
N TYR A 88 16.91 -11.84 -2.24
CA TYR A 88 16.69 -10.91 -1.14
C TYR A 88 15.31 -11.08 -0.52
N TRP A 89 14.29 -11.37 -1.33
CA TRP A 89 12.95 -11.71 -0.87
C TRP A 89 12.94 -12.83 0.17
N ARG A 90 13.76 -13.86 -0.01
CA ARG A 90 13.87 -14.98 0.94
C ARG A 90 14.21 -14.51 2.36
N TRP A 91 14.97 -13.42 2.50
CA TRP A 91 15.35 -12.83 3.78
C TRP A 91 14.37 -11.80 4.31
N THR A 92 13.62 -11.11 3.43
CA THR A 92 12.71 -10.04 3.82
C THR A 92 11.25 -10.47 3.93
N ARG A 93 10.88 -11.67 3.45
CA ARG A 93 9.48 -12.13 3.42
C ARG A 93 8.78 -12.16 4.77
N THR A 94 9.52 -12.30 5.87
CA THR A 94 8.99 -12.34 7.23
C THR A 94 8.98 -10.96 7.92
N THR A 95 9.42 -9.88 7.26
CA THR A 95 9.31 -8.53 7.83
C THR A 95 7.86 -8.08 7.91
N GLY A 96 7.55 -7.17 8.84
CA GLY A 96 6.18 -6.67 9.03
C GLY A 96 5.59 -6.06 7.74
N TYR A 97 6.39 -5.29 6.99
CA TYR A 97 5.94 -4.68 5.74
C TYR A 97 5.64 -5.71 4.66
N SER A 98 6.49 -6.74 4.52
CA SER A 98 6.26 -7.85 3.60
C SER A 98 5.02 -8.65 3.99
N GLN A 99 4.81 -8.91 5.29
CA GLN A 99 3.63 -9.62 5.79
C GLN A 99 2.34 -8.83 5.55
N CYS A 100 2.37 -7.50 5.64
CA CYS A 100 1.24 -6.65 5.27
C CYS A 100 0.90 -6.79 3.77
N ILE A 101 1.91 -6.80 2.89
CA ILE A 101 1.69 -6.97 1.45
C ILE A 101 1.13 -8.37 1.14
N LEU A 102 1.72 -9.43 1.70
CA LEU A 102 1.24 -10.80 1.53
C LEU A 102 -0.19 -11.00 2.06
N THR A 103 -0.54 -10.35 3.16
CA THR A 103 -1.93 -10.34 3.66
C THR A 103 -2.88 -9.74 2.63
N GLY A 104 -2.49 -8.61 2.01
CA GLY A 104 -3.26 -8.02 0.91
C GLY A 104 -3.39 -8.95 -0.29
N PHE A 105 -2.31 -9.62 -0.69
CA PHE A 105 -2.34 -10.59 -1.79
C PHE A 105 -3.26 -11.78 -1.50
N ARG A 106 -3.21 -12.34 -0.29
CA ARG A 106 -4.10 -13.42 0.12
C ARG A 106 -5.56 -12.98 0.14
N ASP A 107 -5.85 -11.90 0.87
CA ASP A 107 -7.23 -11.54 1.19
C ASP A 107 -7.96 -10.93 -0.01
N LEU A 108 -7.23 -10.26 -0.91
CA LEU A 108 -7.81 -9.59 -2.09
C LEU A 108 -7.68 -10.42 -3.37
N LEU A 109 -6.57 -11.15 -3.55
CA LEU A 109 -6.23 -11.84 -4.80
C LEU A 109 -6.14 -13.36 -4.67
N GLY A 110 -6.18 -13.92 -3.45
CA GLY A 110 -6.13 -15.36 -3.20
C GLY A 110 -4.73 -15.99 -3.27
N PHE A 111 -3.66 -15.19 -3.14
CA PHE A 111 -2.28 -15.68 -3.17
C PHE A 111 -1.61 -15.60 -1.80
N ASP A 112 -1.32 -16.75 -1.19
CA ASP A 112 -0.66 -16.82 0.13
C ASP A 112 0.84 -16.52 0.07
N GLU A 113 1.49 -16.84 -1.05
CA GLU A 113 2.94 -16.74 -1.19
C GLU A 113 3.34 -16.06 -2.50
N LEU A 114 4.48 -15.38 -2.45
CA LEU A 114 5.18 -14.84 -3.62
C LEU A 114 6.37 -15.74 -3.95
N THR A 115 6.28 -16.47 -5.06
CA THR A 115 7.27 -17.43 -5.56
C THR A 115 7.45 -17.26 -7.07
N ALA A 116 8.40 -18.00 -7.66
CA ALA A 116 8.57 -18.04 -9.12
C ALA A 116 7.29 -18.46 -9.85
N ASP A 117 6.49 -19.35 -9.24
CA ASP A 117 5.25 -19.86 -9.84
C ASP A 117 4.07 -18.89 -9.66
N THR A 118 4.06 -18.09 -8.59
CA THR A 118 2.94 -17.19 -8.28
C THR A 118 3.16 -15.75 -8.75
N VAL A 119 4.39 -15.29 -8.95
CA VAL A 119 4.69 -13.89 -9.34
C VAL A 119 3.97 -13.46 -10.62
N GLY A 120 3.89 -14.34 -11.62
CA GLY A 120 3.19 -14.09 -12.88
C GLY A 120 1.67 -14.01 -12.70
N PRO A 121 1.02 -15.09 -12.24
CA PRO A 121 -0.42 -15.11 -11.98
C PRO A 121 -0.89 -13.99 -11.04
N LEU A 122 -0.12 -13.68 -9.99
CA LEU A 122 -0.44 -12.59 -9.07
C LEU A 122 -0.39 -11.23 -9.78
N SER A 123 0.63 -11.00 -10.60
CA SER A 123 0.75 -9.76 -11.40
C SER A 123 -0.42 -9.60 -12.38
N GLN A 124 -0.96 -10.69 -12.92
CA GLN A 124 -2.16 -10.65 -13.74
C GLN A 124 -3.40 -10.33 -12.89
N ALA A 125 -3.60 -11.05 -11.79
CA ALA A 125 -4.73 -10.82 -10.88
C ALA A 125 -4.77 -9.39 -10.34
N ALA A 126 -3.62 -8.82 -9.98
CA ALA A 126 -3.52 -7.43 -9.53
C ALA A 126 -3.98 -6.43 -10.60
N ARG A 127 -3.55 -6.62 -11.86
CA ARG A 127 -3.96 -5.78 -12.99
C ARG A 127 -5.45 -5.88 -13.29
N GLU A 128 -6.03 -7.07 -13.20
CA GLU A 128 -7.46 -7.29 -13.41
C GLU A 128 -8.30 -6.73 -12.26
N PHE A 129 -7.79 -6.80 -11.03
CA PHE A 129 -8.46 -6.30 -9.83
C PHE A 129 -8.47 -4.76 -9.75
N ILE A 130 -7.40 -4.11 -10.21
CA ILE A 130 -7.28 -2.64 -10.23
C ILE A 130 -8.08 -2.10 -11.43
N ALA A 131 -9.36 -1.87 -11.19
CA ALA A 131 -10.32 -1.30 -12.14
C ALA A 131 -11.07 -0.11 -11.51
N PRO A 132 -11.78 0.73 -12.30
CA PRO A 132 -12.54 1.84 -11.73
C PRO A 132 -13.47 1.41 -10.59
N GLY A 133 -13.38 2.09 -9.44
CA GLY A 133 -14.10 1.75 -8.22
C GLY A 133 -13.37 0.79 -7.28
N PHE A 134 -12.16 0.33 -7.61
CA PHE A 134 -11.43 -0.61 -6.75
C PHE A 134 -11.11 -0.01 -5.36
N TYR A 135 -10.88 1.31 -5.25
CA TYR A 135 -10.66 1.91 -3.92
C TYR A 135 -11.88 1.77 -3.02
N ARG A 136 -13.09 1.91 -3.56
CA ARG A 136 -14.33 1.67 -2.81
C ARG A 136 -14.42 0.21 -2.38
N GLN A 137 -14.14 -0.71 -3.29
CA GLN A 137 -14.13 -2.14 -2.99
C GLN A 137 -13.16 -2.47 -1.86
N VAL A 138 -11.94 -1.96 -1.90
CA VAL A 138 -10.91 -2.26 -0.89
C VAL A 138 -11.18 -1.51 0.41
N LEU A 139 -11.26 -0.18 0.37
CA LEU A 139 -11.33 0.65 1.58
C LEU A 139 -12.67 0.47 2.29
N ARG A 140 -13.79 0.57 1.56
CA ARG A 140 -15.12 0.52 2.16
C ARG A 140 -15.55 -0.92 2.46
N HIS A 141 -15.51 -1.79 1.44
CA HIS A 141 -16.16 -3.10 1.54
C HIS A 141 -15.27 -4.18 2.16
N ARG A 142 -13.95 -4.14 1.95
CA ARG A 142 -13.03 -5.12 2.56
C ARG A 142 -12.45 -4.64 3.89
N ALA A 143 -12.05 -3.37 3.98
CA ALA A 143 -11.36 -2.84 5.16
C ALA A 143 -12.28 -2.12 6.17
N GLY A 144 -13.56 -1.87 5.85
CA GLY A 144 -14.47 -1.16 6.74
C GLY A 144 -14.06 0.29 7.03
N ILE A 145 -13.27 0.90 6.14
CA ILE A 145 -12.84 2.29 6.24
C ILE A 145 -13.96 3.17 5.69
N GLU A 146 -14.53 3.98 6.57
CA GLU A 146 -15.59 4.92 6.24
C GLU A 146 -15.06 6.11 5.46
N VAL A 147 -13.99 6.72 5.97
CA VAL A 147 -13.32 7.88 5.41
C VAL A 147 -11.82 7.76 5.69
N SER A 148 -11.01 8.11 4.70
CA SER A 148 -9.56 8.28 4.84
C SER A 148 -9.16 9.74 4.67
N VAL A 149 -8.42 10.28 5.63
CA VAL A 149 -7.79 11.60 5.52
C VAL A 149 -6.53 11.46 4.66
N VAL A 150 -6.57 12.00 3.44
CA VAL A 150 -5.49 11.85 2.46
C VAL A 150 -4.62 13.09 2.48
N ASN A 151 -3.37 12.91 2.91
CA ASN A 151 -2.36 13.95 2.91
C ASN A 151 -1.74 14.06 1.53
N MET A 152 -1.90 15.24 0.93
CA MET A 152 -1.51 15.54 -0.44
C MET A 152 -0.57 16.75 -0.47
N GLU A 153 0.26 16.86 -1.51
CA GLU A 153 1.14 18.03 -1.66
C GLU A 153 0.31 19.29 -1.94
N ASP A 154 -0.57 19.20 -2.94
CA ASP A 154 -1.54 20.21 -3.31
C ASP A 154 -2.96 19.66 -3.20
N LEU A 155 -3.95 20.55 -3.14
CA LEU A 155 -5.36 20.16 -3.12
C LEU A 155 -5.76 19.58 -4.49
N VAL A 156 -5.90 18.26 -4.57
CA VAL A 156 -6.36 17.54 -5.76
C VAL A 156 -7.79 17.04 -5.57
N GLU A 157 -8.51 16.90 -6.69
CA GLU A 157 -9.84 16.30 -6.68
C GLU A 157 -9.76 14.81 -6.34
N VAL A 158 -10.63 14.39 -5.41
CA VAL A 158 -10.73 13.02 -4.90
C VAL A 158 -12.19 12.67 -4.69
N ASP A 159 -12.51 11.38 -4.67
CA ASP A 159 -13.84 10.90 -4.27
C ASP A 159 -14.12 11.29 -2.81
N ARG A 160 -14.98 12.30 -2.61
CA ARG A 160 -15.32 12.87 -1.31
C ARG A 160 -16.14 11.92 -0.43
N GLU A 161 -16.66 10.82 -0.97
CA GLU A 161 -17.32 9.78 -0.17
C GLU A 161 -16.32 8.88 0.53
N LEU A 162 -15.10 8.77 0.00
CA LEU A 162 -14.03 7.94 0.56
C LEU A 162 -12.92 8.75 1.21
N PHE A 163 -12.70 9.98 0.75
CA PHE A 163 -11.51 10.75 1.07
C PHE A 163 -11.83 12.14 1.59
N LEU A 164 -11.18 12.50 2.71
CA LEU A 164 -11.05 13.87 3.18
C LEU A 164 -9.66 14.39 2.75
N PRO A 165 -9.55 15.27 1.74
CA PRO A 165 -8.25 15.76 1.29
C PRO A 165 -7.69 16.78 2.29
N LEU A 166 -6.40 16.62 2.62
CA LEU A 166 -5.65 17.48 3.51
C LEU A 166 -4.36 17.93 2.80
N PRO A 167 -4.33 19.12 2.18
CA PRO A 167 -3.10 19.64 1.57
C PRO A 167 -2.06 19.95 2.64
N ARG A 168 -0.83 19.50 2.41
CA ARG A 168 0.30 19.74 3.31
C ARG A 168 0.80 21.15 3.09
N LEU A 169 0.99 21.88 4.19
CA LEU A 169 1.55 23.24 4.15
C LEU A 169 3.09 23.26 4.13
N ASN A 170 3.71 22.14 3.75
CA ASN A 170 5.16 21.97 3.70
C ASN A 170 5.83 23.00 2.78
N ARG A 171 5.16 23.36 1.67
CA ARG A 171 5.59 24.43 0.77
C ARG A 171 5.80 25.77 1.50
N PHE A 172 5.03 26.04 2.55
CA PHE A 172 5.10 27.30 3.31
C PHE A 172 5.92 27.20 4.60
N SER A 173 6.07 26.01 5.17
CA SER A 173 6.74 25.81 6.46
C SER A 173 8.16 25.25 6.36
N MET A 174 8.51 24.57 5.26
CA MET A 174 9.79 23.89 5.07
C MET A 174 10.60 24.47 3.90
N LEU A 175 10.71 25.79 3.84
CA LEU A 175 11.49 26.50 2.84
C LEU A 175 12.99 26.22 3.02
N LYS A 176 13.66 25.85 1.93
CA LYS A 176 15.08 25.50 1.87
C LYS A 176 15.89 26.43 0.97
N SER A 177 15.23 27.26 0.15
CA SER A 177 15.91 28.21 -0.74
C SER A 177 15.08 29.45 -1.04
N VAL A 178 15.76 30.52 -1.45
CA VAL A 178 15.13 31.76 -1.95
C VAL A 178 14.29 31.49 -3.20
N ASP A 179 14.69 30.53 -4.04
CA ASP A 179 13.89 30.16 -5.23
C ASP A 179 12.50 29.63 -4.87
N GLN A 180 12.37 28.92 -3.75
CA GLN A 180 11.07 28.45 -3.26
C GLN A 180 10.20 29.61 -2.76
N ILE A 181 10.82 30.62 -2.13
CA ILE A 181 10.12 31.85 -1.71
C ILE A 181 9.61 32.60 -2.95
N ASN A 182 10.50 32.86 -3.91
CA ASN A 182 10.15 33.53 -5.16
C ASN A 182 9.08 32.76 -5.95
N ALA A 183 9.08 31.42 -5.90
CA ALA A 183 8.05 30.61 -6.51
C ALA A 183 6.68 30.81 -5.85
N ILE A 184 6.63 30.87 -4.52
CA ILE A 184 5.39 31.16 -3.79
C ILE A 184 4.91 32.58 -4.10
N GLU A 185 5.79 33.58 -4.09
CA GLU A 185 5.43 34.97 -4.43
C GLU A 185 4.83 35.07 -5.83
N ARG A 186 5.40 34.36 -6.81
CA ARG A 186 4.85 34.29 -8.17
C ARG A 186 3.48 33.61 -8.22
N ASP A 187 3.33 32.44 -7.60
CA ASP A 187 2.10 31.67 -7.66
C ASP A 187 0.91 32.39 -7.01
N TYR A 188 1.17 33.19 -5.98
CA TYR A 188 0.15 33.93 -5.23
C TYR A 188 0.06 35.42 -5.60
N GLY A 189 0.89 35.89 -6.56
CA GLY A 189 0.85 37.27 -7.05
C GLY A 189 1.18 38.31 -5.97
N VAL A 190 2.15 38.01 -5.11
CA VAL A 190 2.52 38.84 -3.93
C VAL A 190 3.83 39.62 -4.12
N ALA A 191 4.38 39.62 -5.33
CA ALA A 191 5.62 40.30 -5.71
C ALA A 191 5.47 41.82 -5.94
#